data_AF-A0A2K3LKZ9-F1
#
_entry.id   AF-A0A2K3LKZ9-F1
#
_cell.length_a   1.000
_cell.length_b   1.000
_cell.length_c   1.000
_cell.angle_alpha   90.00
_cell.angle_beta   90.00
_cell.angle_gamma   90.00
#
_symmetry.space_group_name_H-M   'P 1'
#
loop_
_entity.id
_entity.type
_entity.pdbx_description
1 polymer ?
#
loop_
_entity_poly.entity_id
_entity_poly.type
_entity_poly.pdbx_seq_one_letter_code
_entity_poly.pdbx_strand_id
1 'polypeptide(L)'
;MLAGLMEIPIMMVHLSLGELQVVCIISKNLSLTTLMNSRYYLPNELNSLTSLQELHISDCYKLESLPECVLQGLSSLRVLKFEYCSTLNSLPEGTTNLICLESLEIFHCDNLILPTTMNKLTSLRQLSITGDDDNLPNGLEGIPSLQNLFLSDFIDLVTLPDWLGTMTSLQTLEIWRCRKLTSLPASFKELKNLHELSIYECPKLVKRCKKETGEDWHKIAHVPKLKLELKSTVEPSFYEKMMSLWKKWTQFQRYHRDDFPFGEFELMIDDLLF
;
A
#
# COMPACT_ATOMS: atom_id res chain seq x y z
N MET A 1 -21.05 -2.62 -40.55
CA MET A 1 -20.68 -3.90 -39.91
C MET A 1 -19.23 -3.77 -39.46
N LEU A 2 -19.02 -3.12 -38.31
CA LEU A 2 -17.71 -2.91 -37.66
C LEU A 2 -17.26 -4.29 -37.15
N ALA A 3 -16.12 -4.87 -37.55
CA ALA A 3 -14.73 -4.49 -37.26
C ALA A 3 -14.34 -4.65 -35.78
N GLY A 4 -13.63 -5.75 -35.48
CA GLY A 4 -12.51 -5.81 -34.54
C GLY A 4 -12.80 -5.64 -33.04
N LEU A 5 -13.07 -6.75 -32.34
CA LEU A 5 -12.60 -6.90 -30.97
C LEU A 5 -11.54 -7.99 -31.01
N MET A 6 -10.28 -7.54 -30.96
CA MET A 6 -9.12 -8.40 -30.80
C MET A 6 -9.31 -9.23 -29.53
N GLU A 7 -9.35 -10.54 -29.69
CA GLU A 7 -9.14 -11.49 -28.62
C GLU A 7 -7.83 -11.15 -27.92
N ILE A 8 -7.93 -10.71 -26.68
CA ILE A 8 -6.79 -10.48 -25.80
C ILE A 8 -6.60 -11.77 -24.99
N PRO A 9 -5.51 -12.54 -25.18
CA PRO A 9 -5.28 -13.71 -24.35
C PRO A 9 -4.87 -13.22 -22.95
N ILE A 10 -5.75 -13.39 -21.98
CA ILE A 10 -5.38 -13.49 -20.56
C ILE A 10 -4.54 -14.75 -20.47
N MET A 11 -3.22 -14.59 -20.40
CA MET A 11 -2.34 -15.73 -20.17
C MET A 11 -2.37 -15.98 -18.66
N MET A 12 -3.36 -16.75 -18.19
CA MET A 12 -3.23 -17.43 -16.90
C MET A 12 -1.96 -18.26 -16.99
N VAL A 13 -0.89 -17.83 -16.31
CA VAL A 13 0.23 -18.71 -16.10
C VAL A 13 -0.23 -19.72 -15.06
N HIS A 14 -0.87 -20.79 -15.54
CA HIS A 14 -0.78 -22.07 -14.85
C HIS A 14 0.70 -22.44 -14.87
N LEU A 15 1.45 -22.01 -13.85
CA LEU A 15 2.65 -22.75 -13.49
C LEU A 15 2.10 -24.14 -13.12
N SER A 16 2.27 -25.11 -14.02
CA SER A 16 1.92 -26.51 -13.78
C SER A 16 2.84 -27.02 -12.68
N LEU A 17 2.44 -26.70 -11.47
CA LEU A 17 3.00 -27.12 -10.22
C LEU A 17 1.90 -28.03 -9.66
N GLY A 18 2.14 -29.34 -9.69
CA GLY A 18 1.13 -30.34 -9.32
C GLY A 18 0.36 -29.95 -8.04
N GLU A 19 -0.97 -30.03 -8.10
CA GLU A 19 -1.90 -29.72 -6.99
C GLU A 19 -1.82 -28.30 -6.39
N LEU A 20 -1.26 -27.30 -7.09
CA LEU A 20 -1.09 -25.94 -6.58
C LEU A 20 -2.10 -24.96 -7.19
N GLN A 21 -3.07 -24.49 -6.38
CA GLN A 21 -3.93 -23.35 -6.73
C GLN A 21 -3.23 -22.04 -6.37
N VAL A 22 -2.28 -21.62 -7.21
CA VAL A 22 -1.75 -20.25 -7.22
C VAL A 22 -2.45 -19.55 -8.38
N VAL A 23 -3.31 -18.57 -8.10
CA VAL A 23 -3.89 -17.74 -9.15
C VAL A 23 -2.93 -16.57 -9.37
N CYS A 24 -2.04 -16.74 -10.35
CA CYS A 24 -1.19 -15.69 -10.86
C CYS A 24 -1.87 -15.05 -12.07
N ILE A 25 -2.37 -13.83 -11.91
CA ILE A 25 -2.91 -13.06 -13.03
C ILE A 25 -1.76 -12.23 -13.59
N ILE A 26 -1.24 -12.64 -14.75
CA ILE A 26 -0.36 -11.78 -15.55
C ILE A 26 -1.26 -10.95 -16.47
N SER A 27 -1.33 -9.65 -16.20
CA SER A 27 -1.98 -8.72 -17.13
C SER A 27 -1.01 -8.40 -18.29
N LYS A 28 -1.55 -7.99 -19.43
CA LYS A 28 -0.74 -7.57 -20.60
C LYS A 28 0.23 -6.42 -20.31
N ASN A 29 0.14 -5.79 -19.15
CA ASN A 29 0.90 -4.60 -18.77
C ASN A 29 2.12 -4.91 -17.89
N LEU A 30 2.70 -6.11 -17.97
CA LEU A 30 3.87 -6.50 -17.16
C LEU A 30 3.56 -6.43 -15.64
N SER A 31 2.32 -6.71 -15.27
CA SER A 31 1.82 -6.73 -13.89
C SER A 31 1.48 -8.16 -13.50
N LEU A 32 1.96 -8.61 -12.33
CA LEU A 32 1.70 -9.93 -11.77
C LEU A 32 0.96 -9.77 -10.44
N THR A 33 -0.27 -10.25 -10.37
CA THR A 33 -1.01 -10.40 -9.11
C THR A 33 -0.94 -11.84 -8.66
N THR A 34 -0.41 -12.10 -7.47
CA THR A 34 -0.37 -13.43 -6.85
C THR A 34 -1.39 -13.49 -5.71
N LEU A 35 -2.41 -14.33 -5.86
CA LEU A 35 -3.36 -14.69 -4.80
C LEU A 35 -2.98 -16.08 -4.26
N MET A 36 -2.52 -16.15 -3.00
CA MET A 36 -2.02 -17.40 -2.42
C MET A 36 -2.98 -17.94 -1.34
N ASN A 37 -3.76 -18.96 -1.68
CA ASN A 37 -4.58 -19.67 -0.69
C ASN A 37 -3.69 -20.47 0.28
N SER A 38 -3.51 -19.94 1.50
CA SER A 38 -3.15 -20.56 2.77
C SER A 38 -1.99 -21.57 2.88
N ARG A 39 -1.20 -21.87 1.84
CA ARG A 39 -0.21 -22.98 1.91
C ARG A 39 1.17 -22.78 1.28
N TYR A 40 1.49 -21.66 0.63
CA TYR A 40 2.65 -21.67 -0.29
C TYR A 40 3.58 -20.45 -0.19
N TYR A 41 4.84 -20.67 -0.59
CA TYR A 41 5.91 -19.67 -0.72
C TYR A 41 5.95 -19.13 -2.16
N LEU A 42 6.45 -17.91 -2.35
CA LEU A 42 6.63 -17.35 -3.69
C LEU A 42 7.63 -18.21 -4.49
N PRO A 43 7.30 -18.59 -5.74
CA PRO A 43 8.18 -19.39 -6.58
C PRO A 43 9.45 -18.61 -6.92
N ASN A 44 10.61 -19.27 -6.85
CA ASN A 44 11.89 -18.65 -7.17
C ASN A 44 11.97 -18.23 -8.65
N GLU A 45 11.18 -18.87 -9.51
CA GLU A 45 11.08 -18.63 -10.95
C GLU A 45 10.63 -17.19 -11.29
N LEU A 46 10.05 -16.46 -10.32
CA LEU A 46 9.72 -15.04 -10.47
C LEU A 46 10.96 -14.16 -10.71
N ASN A 47 12.14 -14.61 -10.30
CA ASN A 47 13.39 -13.89 -10.57
C ASN A 47 13.71 -13.77 -12.07
N SER A 48 13.07 -14.56 -12.93
CA SER A 48 13.29 -14.53 -14.38
C SER A 48 12.48 -13.43 -15.07
N LEU A 49 11.53 -12.82 -14.37
CA LEU A 49 10.63 -11.79 -14.90
C LEU A 49 11.29 -10.40 -14.88
N THR A 50 12.41 -10.26 -15.56
CA THR A 50 13.22 -9.02 -15.56
C THR A 50 12.50 -7.81 -16.17
N SER A 51 11.48 -8.04 -16.98
CA SER A 51 10.62 -6.99 -17.57
C SER A 51 9.40 -6.64 -16.71
N LEU A 52 9.17 -7.33 -15.58
CA LEU A 52 8.01 -7.08 -14.72
C LEU A 52 8.09 -5.65 -14.16
N GLN A 53 7.00 -4.91 -14.27
CA GLN A 53 6.88 -3.53 -13.78
C GLN A 53 6.04 -3.44 -12.52
N GLU A 54 5.09 -4.34 -12.33
CA GLU A 54 4.20 -4.32 -11.17
C GLU A 54 4.09 -5.71 -10.56
N LEU A 55 4.24 -5.79 -9.24
CA LEU A 55 4.09 -7.01 -8.46
C LEU A 55 3.13 -6.77 -7.31
N HIS A 56 1.97 -7.42 -7.39
CA HIS A 56 0.94 -7.35 -6.36
C HIS A 56 0.86 -8.70 -5.65
N ILE A 57 1.02 -8.69 -4.34
CA ILE A 57 0.99 -9.87 -3.48
C ILE A 57 -0.15 -9.66 -2.49
N SER A 58 -1.21 -10.46 -2.64
CA SER A 58 -2.43 -10.31 -1.86
C SER A 58 -2.80 -11.62 -1.16
N ASP A 59 -3.40 -11.52 0.03
CA ASP A 59 -3.97 -12.64 0.79
C ASP A 59 -2.94 -13.74 1.15
N CYS A 60 -1.68 -13.35 1.38
CA CYS A 60 -0.59 -14.27 1.67
C CYS A 60 -0.40 -14.47 3.20
N TYR A 61 -1.31 -15.21 3.83
CA TYR A 61 -1.36 -15.46 5.29
C TYR A 61 -0.27 -16.39 5.86
N LYS A 62 0.69 -16.85 5.05
CA LYS A 62 1.84 -17.67 5.50
C LYS A 62 3.19 -17.15 4.99
N LEU A 63 3.18 -16.07 4.23
CA LEU A 63 4.41 -15.47 3.73
C LEU A 63 5.07 -14.73 4.88
N GLU A 64 6.16 -15.26 5.42
CA GLU A 64 6.92 -14.62 6.51
C GLU A 64 7.91 -13.57 5.99
N SER A 65 8.47 -13.83 4.81
CA SER A 65 9.44 -12.97 4.14
C SER A 65 9.48 -13.27 2.65
N LEU A 66 9.88 -12.29 1.82
CA LEU A 66 10.20 -12.52 0.42
C LEU A 66 11.58 -13.15 0.26
N PRO A 67 11.77 -14.13 -0.64
CA PRO A 67 13.10 -14.63 -0.97
C PRO A 67 13.94 -13.53 -1.63
N GLU A 68 15.17 -13.33 -1.15
CA GLU A 68 16.07 -12.30 -1.67
C GLU A 68 16.38 -12.48 -3.17
N CYS A 69 16.47 -13.74 -3.61
CA CYS A 69 16.72 -14.10 -5.01
C CYS A 69 15.58 -13.67 -5.96
N VAL A 70 14.33 -13.61 -5.48
CA VAL A 70 13.19 -13.16 -6.30
C VAL A 70 13.35 -11.68 -6.62
N LEU A 71 13.64 -10.84 -5.62
CA LEU A 71 13.74 -9.39 -5.80
C LEU A 71 14.96 -8.97 -6.63
N GLN A 72 16.06 -9.72 -6.58
CA GLN A 72 17.24 -9.44 -7.41
C GLN A 72 16.94 -9.49 -8.91
N GLY A 73 15.99 -10.32 -9.32
CA GLY A 73 15.61 -10.46 -10.73
C GLY A 73 14.67 -9.38 -11.25
N LEU A 74 13.95 -8.68 -10.37
CA LEU A 74 12.90 -7.72 -10.73
C LEU A 74 13.46 -6.31 -10.96
N SER A 75 14.46 -6.20 -11.82
CA SER A 75 15.21 -4.94 -12.05
C SER A 75 14.37 -3.81 -12.66
N SER A 76 13.27 -4.14 -13.34
CA SER A 76 12.36 -3.16 -13.98
C SER A 76 11.14 -2.82 -13.14
N LEU A 77 11.04 -3.35 -11.91
CA LEU A 77 9.87 -3.17 -11.07
C LEU A 77 9.70 -1.71 -10.66
N ARG A 78 8.49 -1.20 -10.87
CA ARG A 78 8.04 0.17 -10.59
C ARG A 78 7.02 0.20 -9.46
N VAL A 79 6.16 -0.82 -9.36
CA VAL A 79 5.14 -0.92 -8.31
C VAL A 79 5.30 -2.23 -7.56
N LEU A 80 5.36 -2.14 -6.24
CA LEU A 80 5.34 -3.29 -5.36
C LEU A 80 4.20 -3.09 -4.34
N LYS A 81 3.23 -3.99 -4.36
CA LYS A 81 2.04 -3.92 -3.51
C LYS A 81 1.90 -5.17 -2.66
N PHE A 82 1.68 -5.00 -1.36
CA PHE A 82 1.29 -6.04 -0.42
C PHE A 82 -0.09 -5.74 0.14
N GLU A 83 -0.95 -6.75 0.20
CA GLU A 83 -2.30 -6.61 0.73
C GLU A 83 -2.70 -7.85 1.54
N TYR A 84 -3.20 -7.66 2.76
CA TYR A 84 -3.63 -8.75 3.68
C TYR A 84 -2.57 -9.83 3.92
N CYS A 85 -1.29 -9.45 4.01
CA CYS A 85 -0.18 -10.36 4.29
C CYS A 85 0.18 -10.33 5.79
N SER A 86 -0.74 -10.79 6.63
CA SER A 86 -0.63 -10.68 8.11
C SER A 86 0.61 -11.34 8.75
N THR A 87 1.21 -12.34 8.10
CA THR A 87 2.43 -13.01 8.59
C THR A 87 3.72 -12.41 8.05
N LEU A 88 3.65 -11.45 7.11
CA LEU A 88 4.84 -10.87 6.49
C LEU A 88 5.53 -9.97 7.50
N ASN A 89 6.58 -10.50 8.12
CA ASN A 89 7.28 -9.84 9.22
C ASN A 89 8.44 -8.97 8.73
N SER A 90 8.98 -9.27 7.54
CA SER A 90 10.11 -8.52 7.01
C SER A 90 10.21 -8.54 5.49
N LEU A 91 10.64 -7.43 4.92
CA LEU A 91 11.17 -7.38 3.56
C LEU A 91 12.69 -7.62 3.61
N PRO A 92 13.25 -8.46 2.72
CA PRO A 92 14.70 -8.73 2.69
C PRO A 92 15.47 -7.47 2.26
N GLU A 93 16.74 -7.36 2.65
CA GLU A 93 17.63 -6.26 2.24
C GLU A 93 17.77 -6.16 0.70
N GLY A 94 17.56 -7.26 -0.03
CA GLY A 94 17.48 -7.26 -1.49
C GLY A 94 16.39 -6.37 -2.09
N THR A 95 15.38 -5.96 -1.32
CA THR A 95 14.37 -4.97 -1.71
C THR A 95 15.01 -3.65 -2.12
N THR A 96 16.15 -3.31 -1.51
CA THR A 96 16.90 -2.07 -1.79
C THR A 96 17.58 -2.07 -3.16
N ASN A 97 17.61 -3.22 -3.85
CA ASN A 97 18.11 -3.34 -5.23
C ASN A 97 17.07 -2.96 -6.29
N LEU A 98 15.81 -2.73 -5.90
CA LEU A 98 14.74 -2.29 -6.79
C LEU A 98 14.89 -0.79 -7.11
N ILE A 99 15.98 -0.43 -7.79
CA ILE A 99 16.35 0.96 -8.07
C ILE A 99 15.34 1.70 -8.97
N CYS A 100 14.49 0.96 -9.69
CA CYS A 100 13.41 1.49 -10.53
C CYS A 100 12.07 1.61 -9.79
N LEU A 101 11.99 1.18 -8.52
CA LEU A 101 10.74 1.18 -7.77
C LEU A 101 10.28 2.62 -7.54
N GLU A 102 9.06 2.92 -7.96
CA GLU A 102 8.43 4.24 -7.91
C GLU A 102 7.30 4.32 -6.89
N SER A 103 6.57 3.22 -6.69
CA SER A 103 5.49 3.08 -5.71
C SER A 103 5.66 1.82 -4.86
N LEU A 104 5.57 1.98 -3.54
CA LEU A 104 5.46 0.90 -2.57
C LEU A 104 4.14 1.04 -1.82
N GLU A 105 3.33 -0.01 -1.84
CA GLU A 105 2.01 0.00 -1.21
C GLU A 105 1.87 -1.18 -0.26
N ILE A 106 1.49 -0.90 0.99
CA ILE A 106 1.41 -1.87 2.07
C ILE A 106 0.04 -1.72 2.73
N PHE A 107 -0.81 -2.74 2.62
CA PHE A 107 -2.16 -2.72 3.15
C PHE A 107 -2.37 -3.91 4.08
N HIS A 108 -2.72 -3.65 5.34
CA HIS A 108 -3.01 -4.67 6.37
C HIS A 108 -1.90 -5.74 6.45
N CYS A 109 -0.66 -5.26 6.61
CA CYS A 109 0.55 -6.07 6.80
C CYS A 109 1.20 -5.69 8.13
N ASP A 110 0.48 -5.98 9.20
CA ASP A 110 0.67 -5.37 10.52
C ASP A 110 2.07 -5.59 11.14
N ASN A 111 2.69 -6.73 10.83
CA ASN A 111 4.01 -7.07 11.38
C ASN A 111 5.19 -6.65 10.48
N LEU A 112 4.95 -5.90 9.40
CA LEU A 112 5.97 -5.68 8.38
C LEU A 112 7.08 -4.74 8.82
N ILE A 113 8.30 -5.26 8.86
CA ILE A 113 9.53 -4.48 9.04
C ILE A 113 10.18 -4.26 7.67
N LEU A 114 10.45 -2.99 7.33
CA LEU A 114 11.18 -2.63 6.12
C LEU A 114 12.69 -2.76 6.36
N PRO A 115 13.49 -3.00 5.30
CA PRO A 115 14.93 -3.12 5.44
C PRO A 115 15.54 -1.81 5.98
N THR A 116 16.70 -1.93 6.62
CA THR A 116 17.34 -0.79 7.29
C THR A 116 17.90 0.23 6.30
N THR A 117 18.10 -0.14 5.03
CA THR A 117 18.73 0.70 4.00
C THR A 117 17.80 1.11 2.86
N MET A 118 16.65 1.69 3.18
CA MET A 118 15.70 2.21 2.17
C MET A 118 16.22 3.44 1.39
N ASN A 119 17.36 4.02 1.81
CA ASN A 119 18.00 5.16 1.15
C ASN A 119 18.48 4.90 -0.29
N LYS A 120 18.65 3.63 -0.68
CA LYS A 120 19.04 3.23 -2.05
C LYS A 120 17.88 3.28 -3.06
N LEU A 121 16.64 3.35 -2.59
CA LEU A 121 15.45 3.42 -3.44
C LEU A 121 15.27 4.83 -4.02
N THR A 122 16.21 5.26 -4.86
CA THR A 122 16.30 6.64 -5.38
C THR A 122 15.14 7.02 -6.32
N SER A 123 14.42 6.04 -6.84
CA SER A 123 13.25 6.25 -7.71
C SER A 123 11.94 6.24 -6.94
N LEU A 124 11.93 5.87 -5.65
CA LEU A 124 10.68 5.74 -4.90
C LEU A 124 10.09 7.14 -4.66
N ARG A 125 8.90 7.37 -5.18
CA ARG A 125 8.17 8.64 -5.10
C ARG A 125 6.95 8.53 -4.22
N GLN A 126 6.29 7.37 -4.25
CA GLN A 126 5.03 7.14 -3.58
C GLN A 126 5.13 5.99 -2.58
N LEU A 127 4.55 6.21 -1.40
CA LEU A 127 4.41 5.22 -0.35
C LEU A 127 3.00 5.31 0.22
N SER A 128 2.28 4.22 0.16
CA SER A 128 0.96 4.08 0.77
C SER A 128 1.00 3.01 1.84
N ILE A 129 0.57 3.34 3.06
CA ILE A 129 0.52 2.40 4.17
C ILE A 129 -0.84 2.48 4.84
N THR A 130 -1.49 1.33 4.91
CA THR A 130 -2.68 1.09 5.72
C THR A 130 -2.36 -0.02 6.71
N GLY A 131 -2.59 0.22 7.99
CA GLY A 131 -2.39 -0.78 9.03
C GLY A 131 -3.29 -0.49 10.21
N ASP A 132 -3.57 -1.54 10.99
CA ASP A 132 -4.41 -1.44 12.18
C ASP A 132 -3.58 -1.24 13.47
N ASP A 133 -2.25 -1.21 13.36
CA ASP A 133 -1.33 -1.12 14.49
C ASP A 133 -1.25 0.26 15.16
N ASP A 134 -0.53 0.29 16.27
CA ASP A 134 -0.21 1.47 17.03
C ASP A 134 1.03 2.23 16.54
N ASN A 135 1.73 1.72 15.52
CA ASN A 135 2.98 2.28 14.99
C ASN A 135 3.09 2.18 13.46
N LEU A 136 3.87 3.08 12.86
CA LEU A 136 4.28 2.96 11.45
C LEU A 136 5.43 1.94 11.30
N PRO A 137 5.59 1.29 10.13
CA PRO A 137 6.71 0.39 9.87
C PRO A 137 8.06 1.04 10.16
N ASN A 138 8.92 0.32 10.87
CA ASN A 138 10.32 0.72 11.06
C ASN A 138 11.07 0.63 9.72
N GLY A 139 12.11 1.46 9.53
CA GLY A 139 12.92 1.50 8.30
C GLY A 139 12.42 2.48 7.23
N LEU A 140 11.35 3.22 7.48
CA LEU A 140 10.89 4.34 6.63
C LEU A 140 11.77 5.59 6.73
N GLU A 141 12.61 5.66 7.77
CA GLU A 141 13.58 6.73 7.91
C GLU A 141 14.59 6.71 6.75
N GLY A 142 14.83 7.87 6.14
CA GLY A 142 15.90 8.01 5.17
C GLY A 142 15.58 7.59 3.73
N ILE A 143 14.32 7.61 3.29
CA ILE A 143 13.96 7.53 1.86
C ILE A 143 14.10 8.95 1.25
N PRO A 144 15.23 9.30 0.60
CA PRO A 144 15.52 10.69 0.24
C PRO A 144 14.63 11.21 -0.89
N SER A 145 13.96 10.32 -1.61
CA SER A 145 13.29 10.65 -2.86
C SER A 145 11.77 10.62 -2.78
N LEU A 146 11.21 10.27 -1.61
CA LEU A 146 9.78 10.16 -1.42
C LEU A 146 9.12 11.54 -1.51
N GLN A 147 8.05 11.63 -2.31
CA GLN A 147 7.29 12.85 -2.57
C GLN A 147 5.85 12.74 -2.04
N ASN A 148 5.28 11.54 -2.04
CA ASN A 148 3.89 11.31 -1.68
C ASN A 148 3.81 10.21 -0.61
N LEU A 149 3.26 10.56 0.55
CA LEU A 149 3.02 9.62 1.65
C LEU A 149 1.53 9.61 2.00
N PHE A 150 0.94 8.41 1.96
CA PHE A 150 -0.46 8.18 2.32
C PHE A 150 -0.51 7.23 3.51
N LEU A 151 -1.14 7.66 4.60
CA LEU A 151 -1.31 6.89 5.82
C LEU A 151 -2.80 6.74 6.11
N SER A 152 -3.30 5.50 6.22
CA SER A 152 -4.70 5.23 6.48
C SER A 152 -4.91 4.20 7.60
N ASP A 153 -6.04 4.36 8.29
CA ASP A 153 -6.64 3.37 9.18
C ASP A 153 -5.78 2.94 10.39
N PHE A 154 -4.75 3.70 10.75
CA PHE A 154 -4.01 3.53 12.01
C PHE A 154 -4.85 3.97 13.22
N ILE A 155 -5.77 3.09 13.65
CA ILE A 155 -6.77 3.38 14.67
C ILE A 155 -6.10 3.66 16.03
N ASP A 156 -5.01 2.96 16.32
CA ASP A 156 -4.35 2.99 17.62
C ASP A 156 -3.13 3.91 17.70
N LEU A 157 -2.60 4.37 16.56
CA LEU A 157 -1.48 5.31 16.48
C LEU A 157 -1.78 6.62 17.21
N VAL A 158 -0.96 6.94 18.21
CA VAL A 158 -1.12 8.13 19.06
C VAL A 158 -0.33 9.33 18.54
N THR A 159 0.85 9.10 17.97
CA THR A 159 1.76 10.15 17.48
C THR A 159 2.46 9.69 16.21
N LEU A 160 2.66 10.61 15.25
CA LEU A 160 3.57 10.33 14.14
C LEU A 160 5.02 10.40 14.62
N PRO A 161 5.91 9.57 14.05
CA PRO A 161 7.31 9.53 14.44
C PRO A 161 8.10 10.76 13.98
N ASP A 162 9.15 11.12 14.74
CA ASP A 162 9.96 12.32 14.48
C ASP A 162 10.72 12.27 13.15
N TRP A 163 11.07 11.08 12.66
CA TRP A 163 11.75 10.91 11.38
C TRP A 163 10.93 11.45 10.22
N LEU A 164 9.61 11.57 10.34
CA LEU A 164 8.76 12.14 9.28
C LEU A 164 9.17 13.57 8.95
N GLY A 165 9.63 14.37 9.92
CA GLY A 165 10.15 15.70 9.69
C GLY A 165 11.52 15.75 9.00
N THR A 166 12.22 14.62 8.88
CA THR A 166 13.49 14.50 8.13
C THR A 166 13.28 14.26 6.64
N MET A 167 12.05 13.97 6.20
CA MET A 167 11.71 13.67 4.80
C MET A 167 11.61 14.95 3.96
N THR A 168 12.73 15.61 3.74
CA THR A 168 12.76 16.94 3.09
C THR A 168 12.24 16.95 1.66
N SER A 169 12.14 15.81 0.98
CA SER A 169 11.61 15.72 -0.39
C SER A 169 10.08 15.56 -0.43
N LEU A 170 9.42 15.37 0.72
CA LEU A 170 8.00 15.11 0.80
C LEU A 170 7.20 16.34 0.35
N GLN A 171 6.28 16.13 -0.60
CA GLN A 171 5.45 17.17 -1.21
C GLN A 171 3.97 17.04 -0.85
N THR A 172 3.50 15.81 -0.70
CA THR A 172 2.11 15.51 -0.34
C THR A 172 2.10 14.52 0.82
N LEU A 173 1.32 14.84 1.85
CA LEU A 173 1.03 13.94 2.95
C LEU A 173 -0.49 13.87 3.16
N GLU A 174 -1.02 12.65 3.14
CA GLU A 174 -2.41 12.41 3.50
C GLU A 174 -2.51 11.45 4.68
N ILE A 175 -3.39 11.80 5.62
CA ILE A 175 -3.66 11.01 6.82
C ILE A 175 -5.16 10.80 6.93
N TRP A 176 -5.57 9.54 6.92
CA TRP A 176 -6.97 9.13 6.87
C TRP A 176 -7.30 8.21 8.03
N ARG A 177 -8.41 8.47 8.73
CA ARG A 177 -8.99 7.58 9.75
C ARG A 177 -8.08 7.19 10.93
N CYS A 178 -7.00 7.93 11.19
CA CYS A 178 -6.17 7.77 12.38
C CYS A 178 -6.83 8.42 13.62
N ARG A 179 -7.76 7.71 14.26
CA ARG A 179 -8.67 8.30 15.27
C ARG A 179 -8.01 8.65 16.60
N LYS A 180 -7.00 7.88 17.04
CA LYS A 180 -6.26 8.17 18.27
C LYS A 180 -5.13 9.19 18.08
N LEU A 181 -4.74 9.50 16.84
CA LEU A 181 -3.62 10.38 16.52
C LEU A 181 -3.86 11.77 17.12
N THR A 182 -3.05 12.12 18.12
CA THR A 182 -3.28 13.30 18.95
C THR A 182 -2.42 14.48 18.58
N SER A 183 -1.31 14.34 17.86
CA SER A 183 -0.42 15.48 17.59
C SER A 183 0.53 15.22 16.44
N LEU A 184 1.01 16.31 15.83
CA LEU A 184 2.14 16.28 14.90
C LEU A 184 3.48 16.40 15.65
N PRO A 185 4.56 15.73 15.21
CA PRO A 185 5.88 15.85 15.82
C PRO A 185 6.45 17.27 15.63
N ALA A 186 7.38 17.67 16.49
CA ALA A 186 7.95 19.03 16.44
C ALA A 186 8.76 19.28 15.15
N SER A 187 9.30 18.21 14.56
CA SER A 187 10.09 18.23 13.32
C SER A 187 9.25 18.53 12.06
N PHE A 188 7.91 18.52 12.13
CA PHE A 188 7.05 18.78 10.97
C PHE A 188 7.27 20.14 10.31
N LYS A 189 7.70 21.13 11.10
CA LYS A 189 8.04 22.47 10.61
C LYS A 189 9.24 22.49 9.64
N GLU A 190 10.04 21.41 9.61
CA GLU A 190 11.20 21.27 8.74
C GLU A 190 10.84 20.77 7.33
N LEU A 191 9.58 20.35 7.10
CA LEU A 191 9.06 19.87 5.82
C LEU A 191 8.79 21.01 4.82
N LYS A 192 9.84 21.75 4.47
CA LYS A 192 9.76 22.97 3.64
C LYS A 192 9.22 22.75 2.22
N ASN A 193 9.31 21.53 1.71
CA ASN A 193 8.80 21.16 0.39
C ASN A 193 7.38 20.57 0.44
N LEU A 194 6.73 20.53 1.61
CA LEU A 194 5.37 20.01 1.73
C LEU A 194 4.39 21.06 1.17
N HIS A 195 3.77 20.71 0.04
CA HIS A 195 2.83 21.56 -0.67
C HIS A 195 1.38 21.25 -0.28
N GLU A 196 1.07 19.98 -0.04
CA GLU A 196 -0.27 19.51 0.31
C GLU A 196 -0.25 18.65 1.57
N LEU A 197 -1.08 19.02 2.54
CA LEU A 197 -1.38 18.20 3.70
C LEU A 197 -2.90 18.05 3.82
N SER A 198 -3.35 16.80 3.78
CA SER A 198 -4.76 16.46 3.92
C SER A 198 -4.96 15.53 5.11
N ILE A 199 -5.88 15.88 6.01
CA ILE A 199 -6.20 15.12 7.21
C ILE A 199 -7.70 14.88 7.24
N TYR A 200 -8.10 13.61 7.12
CA TYR A 200 -9.49 13.18 7.03
C TYR A 200 -9.83 12.21 8.16
N GLU A 201 -10.99 12.38 8.76
CA GLU A 201 -11.52 11.48 9.80
C GLU A 201 -10.56 11.28 11.01
N CYS A 202 -9.67 12.24 11.27
CA CYS A 202 -8.74 12.25 12.43
C CYS A 202 -9.16 13.34 13.42
N PRO A 203 -10.19 13.13 14.27
CA PRO A 203 -10.88 14.21 14.98
C PRO A 203 -10.02 14.98 15.98
N LYS A 204 -9.05 14.32 16.63
CA LYS A 204 -8.14 14.98 17.57
C LYS A 204 -7.10 15.83 16.83
N LEU A 205 -6.49 15.27 15.78
CA LEU A 205 -5.49 15.95 14.97
C LEU A 205 -6.07 17.15 14.22
N VAL A 206 -7.25 17.01 13.60
CA VAL A 206 -7.95 18.11 12.89
C VAL A 206 -8.18 19.30 13.83
N LYS A 207 -8.59 19.05 15.08
CA LYS A 207 -8.79 20.12 16.08
C LYS A 207 -7.49 20.86 16.41
N ARG A 208 -6.38 20.16 16.55
CA ARG A 208 -5.07 20.77 16.85
C ARG A 208 -4.40 21.43 15.65
N CYS A 209 -4.72 20.97 14.45
CA CYS A 209 -4.23 21.57 13.20
C CYS A 209 -5.12 22.73 12.73
N LYS A 210 -6.19 23.08 13.47
CA LYS A 210 -7.11 24.13 13.08
C LYS A 210 -6.38 25.46 12.86
N LYS A 211 -6.64 26.09 11.72
CA LYS A 211 -6.03 27.36 11.33
C LYS A 211 -6.08 28.40 12.46
N GLU A 212 -4.93 29.00 12.75
CA GLU A 212 -4.67 30.09 13.71
C GLU A 212 -5.00 29.81 15.19
N THR A 213 -5.73 28.75 15.49
CA THR A 213 -6.29 28.47 16.83
C THR A 213 -5.85 27.13 17.39
N GLY A 214 -5.43 26.21 16.53
CA GLY A 214 -4.96 24.89 16.92
C GLY A 214 -3.52 24.93 17.42
N GLU A 215 -3.24 24.14 18.46
CA GLU A 215 -1.91 24.04 19.07
C GLU A 215 -0.80 23.64 18.09
N ASP A 216 -1.11 22.80 17.10
CA ASP A 216 -0.15 22.31 16.10
C ASP A 216 -0.16 23.16 14.81
N TRP A 217 -0.97 24.22 14.74
CA TRP A 217 -1.04 25.10 13.55
C TRP A 217 0.33 25.65 13.15
N HIS A 218 1.14 26.07 14.13
CA HIS A 218 2.48 26.61 13.88
C HIS A 218 3.43 25.60 13.20
N LYS A 219 3.15 24.29 13.27
CA LYS A 219 3.94 23.23 12.63
C LYS A 219 3.61 23.09 11.15
N ILE A 220 2.40 23.49 10.73
CA ILE A 220 1.89 23.29 9.37
C ILE A 220 1.50 24.59 8.65
N ALA A 221 1.66 25.75 9.29
CA ALA A 221 1.29 27.05 8.73
C ALA A 221 2.05 27.41 7.44
N HIS A 222 3.18 26.74 7.18
CA HIS A 222 3.98 26.90 5.96
C HIS A 222 3.41 26.14 4.75
N VAL A 223 2.46 25.21 4.97
CA VAL A 223 1.89 24.36 3.91
C VAL A 223 0.79 25.13 3.17
N PRO A 224 0.90 25.32 1.85
CA PRO A 224 -0.02 26.16 1.10
C PRO A 224 -1.40 25.53 0.91
N LYS A 225 -1.48 24.21 0.71
CA LYS A 225 -2.74 23.49 0.50
C LYS A 225 -3.06 22.61 1.71
N LEU A 226 -4.01 23.05 2.52
CA LEU A 226 -4.45 22.36 3.74
C LEU A 226 -5.91 21.94 3.63
N LYS A 227 -6.16 20.64 3.79
CA LYS A 227 -7.52 20.07 3.88
C LYS A 227 -7.68 19.37 5.22
N LEU A 228 -8.59 19.85 6.05
CA LEU A 228 -8.84 19.32 7.40
C LEU A 228 -10.33 18.99 7.52
N GLU A 229 -10.69 17.71 7.44
CA GLU A 229 -12.09 17.29 7.39
C GLU A 229 -12.40 16.20 8.45
N LEU A 230 -13.53 16.37 9.14
CA LEU A 230 -14.02 15.39 10.12
C LEU A 230 -14.85 14.27 9.47
N LYS A 231 -15.23 14.42 8.21
CA LYS A 231 -15.98 13.45 7.40
C LYS A 231 -15.40 13.52 5.98
N SER A 232 -15.14 12.37 5.35
CA SER A 232 -14.72 12.36 3.95
C SER A 232 -15.84 12.95 3.06
N THR A 233 -15.52 14.00 2.30
CA THR A 233 -16.34 14.47 1.17
C THR A 233 -15.86 13.94 -0.18
N VAL A 234 -14.78 13.15 -0.16
CA VAL A 234 -14.18 12.55 -1.33
C VAL A 234 -15.05 11.36 -1.75
N GLU A 235 -15.39 11.30 -3.03
CA GLU A 235 -16.01 10.12 -3.63
C GLU A 235 -15.13 8.91 -3.32
N PRO A 236 -15.69 7.79 -2.85
CA PRO A 236 -14.87 6.71 -2.35
C PRO A 236 -13.84 6.28 -3.39
N SER A 237 -12.57 6.38 -3.01
CA SER A 237 -11.46 5.94 -3.86
C SER A 237 -11.68 4.47 -4.27
N PHE A 238 -11.00 4.00 -5.31
CA PHE A 238 -11.02 2.57 -5.66
C PHE A 238 -10.87 1.68 -4.41
N TYR A 239 -10.00 2.11 -3.49
CA TYR A 239 -9.80 1.53 -2.17
C TYR A 239 -11.04 1.55 -1.26
N GLU A 240 -11.74 2.68 -1.10
CA GLU A 240 -12.96 2.72 -0.28
C GLU A 240 -14.12 1.90 -0.88
N LYS A 241 -14.19 1.80 -2.22
CA LYS A 241 -15.12 0.90 -2.92
C LYS A 241 -14.74 -0.56 -2.66
N MET A 242 -13.47 -0.91 -2.77
CA MET A 242 -12.93 -2.24 -2.49
C MET A 242 -13.15 -2.66 -1.03
N MET A 243 -12.91 -1.77 -0.06
CA MET A 243 -13.17 -2.01 1.37
C MET A 243 -14.65 -2.19 1.68
N SER A 244 -15.54 -1.47 0.97
CA SER A 244 -16.99 -1.68 1.06
C SER A 244 -17.39 -3.07 0.56
N LEU A 245 -16.80 -3.53 -0.54
CA LEU A 245 -17.04 -4.88 -1.06
C LEU A 245 -16.45 -5.98 -0.18
N TRP A 246 -15.25 -5.77 0.37
CA TRP A 246 -14.62 -6.71 1.30
C TRP A 246 -15.40 -6.82 2.62
N LYS A 247 -15.95 -5.71 3.14
CA LYS A 247 -16.89 -5.75 4.29
C LYS A 247 -18.17 -6.52 3.98
N LYS A 248 -18.72 -6.40 2.77
CA LYS A 248 -19.87 -7.19 2.32
C LYS A 248 -19.51 -8.68 2.21
N TRP A 249 -18.32 -8.99 1.69
CA TRP A 249 -17.80 -10.36 1.58
C TRP A 249 -17.56 -11.02 2.94
N THR A 250 -16.90 -10.32 3.88
CA THR A 250 -16.69 -10.83 5.25
C THR A 250 -18.01 -11.02 6.01
N GLN A 251 -19.02 -10.18 5.76
CA GLN A 251 -20.38 -10.43 6.25
C GLN A 251 -21.00 -11.67 5.60
N PHE A 252 -20.84 -11.87 4.30
CA PHE A 252 -21.37 -13.03 3.57
C PHE A 252 -20.74 -14.35 4.04
N GLN A 253 -19.42 -14.41 4.19
CA GLN A 253 -18.67 -15.55 4.74
C GLN A 253 -19.10 -15.94 6.16
N ARG A 254 -19.54 -14.95 6.96
CA ARG A 254 -20.04 -15.19 8.32
C ARG A 254 -21.37 -15.96 8.33
N TYR A 255 -22.10 -16.00 7.21
CA TYR A 255 -23.38 -16.71 7.04
C TYR A 255 -23.30 -17.97 6.16
N HIS A 256 -22.37 -18.05 5.21
CA HIS A 256 -22.24 -19.19 4.29
C HIS A 256 -20.81 -19.74 4.34
N ARG A 257 -20.61 -20.80 5.14
CA ARG A 257 -19.28 -21.25 5.56
C ARG A 257 -18.54 -22.13 4.55
N ASP A 258 -19.23 -22.71 3.56
CA ASP A 258 -18.65 -23.84 2.80
C ASP A 258 -18.93 -23.89 1.28
N ASP A 259 -19.62 -22.90 0.68
CA ASP A 259 -19.80 -22.85 -0.79
C ASP A 259 -19.17 -21.58 -1.36
N PHE A 260 -18.13 -21.74 -2.16
CA PHE A 260 -17.35 -20.63 -2.74
C PHE A 260 -17.63 -20.49 -4.26
N PRO A 261 -18.40 -19.48 -4.71
CA PRO A 261 -18.46 -19.13 -6.12
C PRO A 261 -17.38 -18.10 -6.45
N PHE A 262 -16.18 -18.56 -6.81
CA PHE A 262 -15.04 -17.72 -7.22
C PHE A 262 -15.42 -16.73 -8.34
N GLY A 263 -16.30 -17.15 -9.24
CA GLY A 263 -16.74 -16.34 -10.36
C GLY A 263 -17.55 -15.09 -9.99
N GLU A 264 -18.29 -15.07 -8.87
CA GLU A 264 -19.07 -13.87 -8.51
C GLU A 264 -18.19 -12.76 -7.93
N PHE A 265 -17.13 -13.12 -7.21
CA PHE A 265 -16.15 -12.16 -6.71
C PHE A 265 -15.25 -11.62 -7.83
N GLU A 266 -14.87 -12.47 -8.79
CA GLU A 266 -14.16 -12.04 -10.00
C GLU A 266 -15.01 -11.09 -10.86
N LEU A 267 -16.28 -11.39 -11.10
CA LEU A 267 -17.19 -10.48 -11.82
C LEU A 267 -17.37 -9.13 -11.12
N MET A 268 -17.39 -9.12 -9.77
CA MET A 268 -17.47 -7.87 -8.99
C MET A 268 -16.17 -7.05 -9.01
N ILE A 269 -15.01 -7.68 -9.18
CA ILE A 269 -13.73 -7.01 -9.38
C ILE A 269 -13.61 -6.50 -10.82
N ASP A 270 -14.09 -7.27 -11.80
CA ASP A 270 -14.10 -6.89 -13.22
C ASP A 270 -15.00 -5.67 -13.47
N ASP A 271 -16.16 -5.59 -12.81
CA ASP A 271 -17.06 -4.41 -12.84
C ASP A 271 -16.44 -3.15 -12.19
N LEU A 272 -15.34 -3.28 -11.44
CA LEU A 272 -14.58 -2.17 -10.87
C LEU A 272 -13.35 -1.77 -11.70
N LEU A 273 -12.92 -2.63 -12.63
CA LEU A 273 -11.74 -2.44 -13.47
C LEU A 273 -12.07 -1.90 -14.88
N PHE A 274 -13.36 -1.69 -15.19
CA PHE A 274 -13.89 -1.07 -16.41
C PHE A 274 -14.83 0.11 -16.12
#